data_AF-A0A9X2P423-F1
#
_entry.id   AF-A0A9X2P423-F1
#
_cell.length_a   1.000
_cell.length_b   1.000
_cell.length_c   1.000
_cell.angle_alpha   90.00
_cell.angle_beta   90.00
_cell.angle_gamma   90.00
#
_symmetry.space_group_name_H-M   'P 1'
#
loop_
_entity.id
_entity.type
_entity.pdbx_description
1 polymer ?
#
loop_
_entity_poly.entity_id
_entity_poly.type
_entity_poly.pdbx_seq_one_letter_code
_entity_poly.pdbx_strand_id
1 'polypeptide(L)' 'MTHILFSIIFLMASYFLAVLALVQGYIPGGYRIEKGDDGKTREFLQYLKILGISFIIASALSGMMFYFFIYPSYEFI' A
#
# COMPACT_ATOMS: atom_id res chain seq x y z
N MET A 1 4.30 25.96 2.36
CA MET A 1 4.19 25.07 1.18
C MET A 1 5.01 23.79 1.34
N THR A 2 6.31 23.88 1.66
CA THR A 2 7.21 22.73 1.85
C THR A 2 6.79 21.77 2.98
N HIS A 3 6.30 22.30 4.11
CA HIS A 3 5.81 21.48 5.23
C HIS A 3 4.54 20.68 4.89
N ILE A 4 3.69 21.21 4.01
CA ILE A 4 2.43 20.58 3.59
C ILE A 4 2.75 19.40 2.68
N LEU A 5 3.60 19.61 1.67
CA LEU A 5 4.13 18.56 0.81
C LEU A 5 4.78 17.44 1.61
N PHE A 6 5.63 17.78 2.59
CA PHE A 6 6.26 16.79 3.46
C PHE A 6 5.23 15.97 4.26
N SER A 7 4.22 16.63 4.83
CA SER A 7 3.15 15.97 5.59
C SER A 7 2.33 15.03 4.72
N ILE A 8 2.04 15.40 3.47
CA ILE A 8 1.31 14.55 2.52
C ILE A 8 2.13 13.33 2.12
N ILE A 9 3.41 13.52 1.81
CA ILE A 9 4.31 12.40 1.48
C ILE A 9 4.44 11.45 2.68
N PHE A 10 4.57 11.99 3.89
CA PHE A 10 4.65 11.20 5.10
C PHE A 10 3.36 10.43 5.38
N LEU A 11 2.21 11.07 5.20
CA LEU A 11 0.90 10.44 5.31
C LEU A 11 0.78 9.27 4.32
N MET A 12 1.15 9.49 3.06
CA MET A 12 1.12 8.46 2.02
C MET A 12 2.06 7.29 2.32
N ALA A 13 3.28 7.57 2.79
CA ALA A 13 4.22 6.55 3.19
C ALA A 13 3.72 5.73 4.40
N SER A 14 3.12 6.39 5.39
CA SER A 14 2.56 5.73 6.57
C SER A 14 1.42 4.77 6.23
N TYR A 15 0.49 5.21 5.36
CA TYR A 15 -0.57 4.33 4.86
C TYR A 15 -0.04 3.22 3.99
N PHE A 16 0.97 3.49 3.16
CA PHE A 16 1.61 2.46 2.36
C PHE A 16 2.22 1.35 3.22
N LEU A 17 2.96 1.70 4.27
CA LEU A 17 3.55 0.73 5.19
C LEU A 17 2.49 -0.05 5.97
N ALA A 18 1.44 0.62 6.45
CA ALA A 18 0.35 -0.03 7.17
C ALA A 18 -0.41 -1.03 6.29
N VAL A 19 -0.74 -0.62 5.06
CA VAL A 19 -1.38 -1.49 4.09
C VAL A 19 -0.44 -2.61 3.67
N LEU A 20 0.85 -2.36 3.48
CA LEU A 20 1.83 -3.38 3.13
C LEU A 20 1.88 -4.48 4.20
N ALA A 21 1.89 -4.12 5.48
CA ALA A 21 1.85 -5.08 6.58
C ALA A 21 0.55 -5.89 6.59
N LEU A 22 -0.60 -5.25 6.36
CA LEU A 22 -1.89 -5.94 6.25
C LEU A 22 -1.93 -6.87 5.04
N VAL A 23 -1.45 -6.41 3.89
CA VAL A 23 -1.49 -7.16 2.63
C VAL A 23 -0.56 -8.37 2.66
N GLN A 24 0.64 -8.22 3.26
CA GLN A 24 1.56 -9.34 3.47
C GLN A 24 0.99 -10.41 4.40
N GLY A 25 0.23 -10.01 5.43
CA GLY A 25 -0.35 -10.95 6.40
C GLY A 25 -1.67 -11.59 5.96
N TYR A 26 -2.48 -10.90 5.14
CA TYR A 26 -3.87 -11.29 4.89
C TYR A 26 -4.21 -11.60 3.43
N ILE A 27 -3.38 -11.28 2.42
CA ILE A 27 -3.77 -11.55 1.03
C ILE A 27 -3.56 -13.04 0.65
N PRO A 28 -4.64 -13.80 0.40
CA PRO A 28 -4.52 -15.11 -0.24
C PRO A 28 -4.03 -14.93 -1.68
N GLY A 29 -3.00 -15.69 -2.07
CA GLY A 29 -2.38 -15.59 -3.40
C GLY A 29 -1.19 -14.62 -3.49
N GLY A 30 -0.61 -14.23 -2.35
CA GLY A 30 0.74 -13.68 -2.25
C GLY A 30 1.84 -14.72 -2.53
N TYR A 31 1.50 -16.01 -2.49
CA TYR A 31 2.40 -17.13 -2.78
C TYR A 31 1.92 -17.84 -4.03
N ARG A 32 2.81 -18.01 -5.01
CA ARG A 32 2.60 -18.89 -6.15
C ARG A 32 3.30 -20.21 -5.85
N ILE A 33 2.54 -21.29 -5.84
CA ILE A 33 3.09 -22.64 -5.71
C ILE A 33 3.43 -23.10 -7.12
N GLU A 34 4.71 -23.07 -7.48
CA GLU A 34 5.17 -23.62 -8.75
C GLU A 34 5.81 -24.99 -8.49
N LYS A 35 5.42 -25.97 -9.30
CA LYS A 35 6.00 -27.31 -9.26
C LYS A 35 7.19 -27.31 -10.19
N GLY A 36 8.40 -27.34 -9.63
CA GLY A 36 9.62 -27.43 -10.41
C GLY A 36 9.75 -28.80 -11.09
N ASP A 37 10.59 -28.87 -12.13
CA ASP A 37 10.86 -30.09 -12.90
C ASP A 37 11.39 -31.23 -12.02
N ASP A 38 12.04 -30.88 -10.89
CA ASP A 38 12.53 -31.80 -9.85
C ASP A 38 11.41 -32.42 -8.99
N GLY A 39 10.14 -32.15 -9.28
CA GLY A 39 8.98 -32.58 -8.50
C GLY A 39 8.80 -31.84 -7.16
N LYS A 40 9.71 -30.92 -6.80
CA LYS A 40 9.62 -30.10 -5.60
C LYS A 40 8.71 -28.90 -5.82
N THR A 41 7.75 -28.71 -4.92
CA THR A 41 6.95 -27.49 -4.83
C THR A 41 7.80 -26.37 -4.21
N ARG A 42 7.89 -25.23 -4.90
CA ARG A 42 8.50 -24.01 -4.36
C ARG A 42 7.43 -22.94 -4.23
N GLU A 43 7.40 -22.30 -3.07
CA GLU A 43 6.56 -21.15 -2.83
C GLU A 43 7.31 -19.89 -3.25
N PHE A 44 6.83 -19.22 -4.28
CA PHE A 44 7.33 -17.92 -4.70
C PHE A 44 6.43 -16.81 -4.20
N LEU A 45 6.99 -15.93 -3.38
CA LEU A 45 6.33 -14.70 -2.98
C LEU A 45 6.19 -13.77 -4.20
N GLN A 46 4.95 -13.44 -4.56
CA GLN A 46 4.63 -12.48 -5.61
C GLN A 46 4.76 -11.05 -5.08
N TYR A 47 5.99 -10.63 -4.75
CA TYR A 47 6.29 -9.32 -4.18
C TYR A 47 5.71 -8.17 -5.02
N LEU A 48 5.79 -8.25 -6.35
CA LEU A 48 5.27 -7.21 -7.24
C LEU A 48 3.76 -7.02 -7.08
N LYS A 49 3.02 -8.12 -6.91
CA LYS A 49 1.56 -8.11 -6.70
C LYS A 49 1.21 -7.53 -5.34
N ILE A 50 1.93 -7.93 -4.29
CA ILE A 50 1.76 -7.40 -2.93
C ILE A 50 2.02 -5.89 -2.90
N LEU A 51 3.12 -5.44 -3.51
CA LEU A 51 3.47 -4.02 -3.60
C LEU A 51 2.44 -3.22 -4.41
N GLY A 52 2.00 -3.74 -5.55
CA GLY A 52 1.00 -3.08 -6.39
C GLY A 52 -0.35 -2.90 -5.68
N ILE A 53 -0.86 -3.96 -5.04
CA ILE A 53 -2.10 -3.89 -4.28
C ILE A 53 -1.96 -2.91 -3.10
N SER A 54 -0.82 -2.96 -2.40
CA SER A 54 -0.56 -2.07 -1.27
C SER A 54 -0.53 -0.61 -1.70
N PHE A 55 0.07 -0.33 -2.85
CA PHE A 55 0.14 1.02 -3.41
C PHE A 55 -1.24 1.56 -3.79
N ILE A 56 -2.09 0.75 -4.44
CA ILE A 56 -3.44 1.16 -4.84
C ILE A 56 -4.28 1.52 -3.61
N ILE A 57 -4.31 0.64 -2.60
CA ILE A 57 -5.09 0.86 -1.39
C ILE A 57 -4.56 2.07 -0.62
N ALA A 58 -3.24 2.19 -0.46
CA ALA A 58 -2.63 3.32 0.24
C ALA A 58 -2.89 4.66 -0.47
N SER A 59 -2.85 4.70 -1.81
CA SER A 59 -3.18 5.88 -2.60
C SER A 59 -4.64 6.30 -2.41
N ALA A 60 -5.58 5.34 -2.46
CA ALA A 60 -7.00 5.60 -2.22
C ALA A 60 -7.26 6.15 -0.81
N LEU A 61 -6.67 5.54 0.22
CA LEU A 61 -6.78 6.00 1.61
C LEU A 61 -6.17 7.38 1.82
N SER A 62 -5.00 7.63 1.23
CA SER A 62 -4.33 8.93 1.30
C SER A 62 -5.16 10.02 0.62
N GLY A 63 -5.73 9.72 -0.56
CA GLY A 63 -6.63 10.63 -1.27
C GLY A 63 -7.90 10.93 -0.48
N MET A 64 -8.51 9.91 0.14
CA MET A 64 -9.68 10.08 1.00
C MET A 64 -9.36 10.98 2.20
N MET A 65 -8.24 10.74 2.88
CA MET A 65 -7.83 11.54 4.03
C MET A 65 -7.51 12.98 3.63
N PHE A 66 -6.86 13.17 2.49
CA PHE A 66 -6.60 14.49 1.95
C PHE A 66 -7.91 15.22 1.64
N TYR A 67 -8.86 14.57 0.97
CA TYR A 67 -10.15 15.19 0.61
C TYR A 67 -11.02 15.53 1.82
N PHE A 68 -11.12 14.65 2.81
CA PHE A 68 -12.01 14.86 3.95
C PHE A 68 -11.42 15.72 5.07
N PHE A 69 -10.11 15.64 5.30
CA PHE A 69 -9.49 16.30 6.46
C PHE A 69 -8.57 17.45 6.09
N ILE A 70 -7.83 17.34 4.98
CA ILE A 70 -6.83 18.34 4.62
C ILE A 70 -7.46 19.44 3.78
N TYR A 71 -8.19 19.10 2.70
CA TYR A 71 -8.79 20.06 1.78
C TYR A 71 -9.79 21.04 2.44
N PRO A 72 -10.85 20.59 3.15
CA PRO A 72 -11.79 21.52 3.78
C PRO A 72 -11.12 22.36 4.86
N SER A 73 -10.10 21.84 5.55
CA SER A 73 -9.36 22.64 6.53
C SER A 73 -8.59 23.82 5.92
N TYR A 74 -8.38 23.86 4.60
CA TYR A 74 -7.84 25.03 3.89
C TYR A 74 -8.92 25.96 3.33
N GLU A 75 -10.17 25.52 3.16
CA GLU A 75 -11.28 26.39 2.75
C GLU A 75 -11.82 27.24 3.90
N PHE A 76 -11.62 26.82 5.15
CA PHE A 76 -12.05 27.56 6.35
C PHE A 76 -10.98 28.49 6.95
N ILE A 77 -9.82 28.66 6.29
CA ILE A 77 -8.75 29.61 6.64
C ILE A 77 -8.67 30.67 5.55
#